data_AF-A0A1V4X6V6-F1
#
_entry.id   AF-A0A1V4X6V6-F1
#
_cell.length_a   1.000
_cell.length_b   1.000
_cell.length_c   1.000
_cell.angle_alpha   90.00
_cell.angle_beta   90.00
_cell.angle_gamma   90.00
#
_symmetry.space_group_name_H-M   'P 1'
#
loop_
_entity.id
_entity.type
_entity.pdbx_description
1 polymer ?
#
loop_
_entity_poly.entity_id
_entity_poly.type
_entity_poly.pdbx_seq_one_letter_code
_entity_poly.pdbx_strand_id
1 'polypeptide(L)'
;MQNGKDKPPSYLRYAKLIILVCLTLALALIVSIKNPFFVAEYQLGDIARENLRAPMDFSVPGTDITVKKGEVIVREGERINADHLSRIAVYNTLERREVFAVTKFAAVFILLFLLIAILYEYSEKNIKKFYLSKKDLIFCSVFTVFCVALVKSFHLIFESYAQNRLEDLFYIIPVFVFAMVVRIVLFSEIAIIFSLVYSAALAFSFDGSLRIFLYTFAGSILGAYFSGKCENRNTILRAGIFTAFLMCLFMLAADVFTGRSSGSVALRVAFVIVNGIAGSFIVLGLLPVIESLFDYTTDIKLLELANLEHPLLGDMMLNAPGTYHHSIVVGSLSKAAAEAIGAHPLLTRVAAYYHDIGKLKMPHYYIENRTGSEDAHAGITPNMSALIIMSHVKEGVELAKEYRLGRRLTDIIQQHHGTSLTSFFYSFLPLQPGS
;
A
#
# COMPACT_ATOMS: atom_id res chain seq x y z
N MET A 1 5.10 -37.75 23.14
CA MET A 1 4.08 -37.82 22.07
C MET A 1 3.19 -36.60 22.20
N GLN A 2 3.43 -35.55 21.40
CA GLN A 2 2.58 -34.35 21.37
C GLN A 2 1.42 -34.60 20.40
N ASN A 3 0.20 -34.57 20.93
CA ASN A 3 -1.02 -34.79 20.17
C ASN A 3 -1.28 -33.63 19.19
N GLY A 4 -1.43 -33.98 17.91
CA GLY A 4 -1.75 -33.07 16.81
C GLY A 4 -3.21 -32.62 16.78
N LYS A 5 -3.55 -31.63 17.60
CA LYS A 5 -4.76 -30.79 17.51
C LYS A 5 -4.29 -29.37 17.85
N ASP A 6 -4.18 -28.40 16.96
CA ASP A 6 -5.12 -27.98 15.92
C ASP A 6 -4.39 -27.59 14.63
N LYS A 7 -4.59 -28.36 13.55
CA LYS A 7 -4.32 -27.82 12.21
C LYS A 7 -5.48 -26.88 11.89
N PRO A 8 -5.23 -25.59 11.56
CA PRO A 8 -6.32 -24.69 11.18
C PRO A 8 -7.10 -25.30 10.01
N PRO A 9 -8.42 -25.08 9.93
CA PRO A 9 -9.27 -25.66 8.90
C PRO A 9 -8.69 -25.47 7.48
N SER A 10 -8.84 -26.46 6.61
CA SER A 10 -8.27 -26.46 5.25
C SER A 10 -8.66 -25.20 4.44
N TYR A 11 -9.86 -24.65 4.65
CA TYR A 11 -10.33 -23.42 3.98
C TYR A 11 -9.49 -22.17 4.33
N LEU A 12 -8.86 -22.11 5.51
CA LEU A 12 -7.99 -20.99 5.90
C LEU A 12 -6.66 -20.99 5.13
N ARG A 13 -6.15 -22.16 4.73
CA ARG A 13 -4.99 -22.27 3.83
C ARG A 13 -5.33 -21.84 2.41
N TYR A 14 -6.50 -22.23 1.91
CA TYR A 14 -6.91 -21.86 0.55
C TYR A 14 -7.27 -20.38 0.42
N ALA A 15 -7.74 -19.72 1.48
CA ALA A 15 -8.11 -18.30 1.42
C ALA A 15 -6.97 -17.38 0.94
N LYS A 16 -5.74 -17.60 1.43
CA LYS A 16 -4.58 -16.80 0.99
C LYS A 16 -4.22 -17.10 -0.48
N LEU A 17 -4.25 -18.38 -0.86
CA LEU A 17 -3.99 -18.79 -2.24
C LEU A 17 -5.01 -18.18 -3.22
N ILE A 18 -6.30 -18.18 -2.86
CA ILE A 18 -7.37 -17.56 -3.66
C ILE A 18 -7.08 -16.07 -3.86
N ILE A 19 -6.67 -15.34 -2.81
CA ILE A 19 -6.32 -13.92 -2.93
C ILE A 19 -5.14 -13.73 -3.92
N LEU A 20 -4.11 -14.56 -3.84
CA LEU A 20 -2.97 -14.50 -4.77
C LEU A 20 -3.36 -14.81 -6.22
N VAL A 21 -4.24 -15.80 -6.44
CA VAL A 21 -4.78 -16.11 -7.77
C VAL A 21 -5.63 -14.95 -8.31
N CYS A 22 -6.46 -14.33 -7.47
CA CYS A 22 -7.24 -13.16 -7.85
C CYS A 22 -6.35 -11.97 -8.19
N LEU A 23 -5.28 -11.73 -7.41
CA LEU A 23 -4.27 -10.72 -7.70
C LEU A 23 -3.62 -10.97 -9.06
N THR A 24 -3.16 -12.20 -9.34
CA THR A 24 -2.48 -12.53 -10.59
C THR A 24 -3.41 -12.39 -11.79
N LEU A 25 -4.68 -12.81 -11.64
CA LEU A 25 -5.72 -12.63 -12.66
C LEU A 25 -5.96 -11.16 -12.98
N ALA A 26 -6.14 -10.32 -11.96
CA ALA A 26 -6.38 -8.90 -12.12
C ALA A 26 -5.18 -8.18 -12.78
N LEU A 27 -3.96 -8.50 -12.35
CA LEU A 27 -2.75 -7.95 -12.96
C LEU A 27 -2.58 -8.39 -14.41
N ALA A 28 -2.78 -9.68 -14.70
CA ALA A 28 -2.69 -10.19 -16.07
C ALA A 28 -3.73 -9.53 -16.99
N LEU A 29 -4.93 -9.27 -16.48
CA LEU A 29 -5.97 -8.54 -17.22
C LEU A 29 -5.47 -7.14 -17.58
N ILE A 30 -5.04 -6.35 -16.58
CA ILE A 30 -4.58 -4.96 -16.77
C ILE A 30 -3.38 -4.89 -17.72
N VAL A 31 -2.39 -5.76 -17.54
CA VAL A 31 -1.19 -5.84 -18.38
C VAL A 31 -1.56 -6.14 -19.83
N SER A 32 -2.56 -6.99 -20.05
CA SER A 32 -3.00 -7.44 -21.38
C SER A 32 -3.88 -6.42 -22.11
N ILE A 33 -4.38 -5.38 -21.42
CA ILE A 33 -5.11 -4.29 -22.06
C ILE A 33 -4.18 -3.59 -23.07
N LYS A 34 -4.55 -3.64 -24.34
CA LYS A 34 -4.01 -2.77 -25.39
C LYS A 34 -5.02 -1.70 -25.74
N ASN A 35 -4.56 -0.59 -26.29
CA ASN A 35 -5.41 0.52 -26.69
C ASN A 35 -6.43 0.04 -27.75
N PRO A 36 -7.73 -0.02 -27.44
CA PRO A 36 -8.72 -0.46 -28.42
C PRO A 36 -8.99 0.62 -29.47
N PHE A 37 -8.56 1.86 -29.22
CA PHE A 37 -8.89 3.05 -30.01
C PHE A 37 -8.02 3.27 -31.25
N PHE A 38 -7.05 2.41 -31.53
CA PHE A 38 -6.22 2.51 -32.74
C PHE A 38 -6.57 1.43 -33.75
N VAL A 39 -7.80 1.51 -34.24
CA VAL A 39 -8.10 1.17 -35.63
C VAL A 39 -8.83 2.40 -36.13
N ALA A 40 -8.13 3.29 -36.83
CA ALA A 40 -8.83 4.28 -37.61
C ALA A 40 -9.62 3.48 -38.67
N GLU A 41 -10.91 3.29 -38.44
CA GLU A 41 -11.85 2.82 -39.47
C GLU A 41 -11.93 3.92 -40.53
N TYR A 42 -10.94 3.92 -41.42
CA TYR A 42 -10.95 4.77 -42.58
C TYR A 42 -12.04 4.27 -43.54
N GLN A 43 -12.86 5.19 -44.03
CA GLN A 43 -13.78 4.96 -45.14
C GLN A 43 -13.15 5.43 -46.46
N LEU A 44 -13.71 4.95 -47.57
CA LEU A 44 -13.26 5.36 -48.90
C LEU A 44 -13.44 6.89 -49.03
N GLY A 45 -12.35 7.61 -49.29
CA GLY A 45 -12.37 9.06 -49.43
C GLY A 45 -12.00 9.85 -48.16
N ASP A 46 -11.77 9.20 -47.03
CA ASP A 46 -11.22 9.84 -45.82
C ASP A 46 -9.80 10.36 -46.06
N ILE A 47 -9.37 11.33 -45.27
CA ILE A 47 -7.99 11.83 -45.27
C ILE A 47 -7.26 11.19 -44.10
N ALA A 48 -6.13 10.53 -44.39
CA ALA A 48 -5.29 9.93 -43.37
C ALA A 48 -4.76 11.00 -42.41
N ARG A 49 -5.00 10.79 -41.11
CA ARG A 49 -4.60 11.74 -40.06
C ARG A 49 -3.15 11.59 -39.64
N GLU A 50 -2.52 10.50 -40.02
CA GLU A 50 -1.14 10.16 -39.66
C GLU A 50 -0.55 9.18 -40.69
N ASN A 51 0.76 8.96 -40.61
CA ASN A 51 1.46 7.99 -41.44
C ASN A 51 1.23 6.56 -40.90
N LEU A 52 0.45 5.76 -41.62
CA LEU A 52 0.31 4.32 -41.37
C LEU A 52 1.48 3.56 -42.00
N ARG A 53 2.18 2.74 -41.21
CA ARG A 53 3.27 1.88 -41.69
C ARG A 53 3.00 0.42 -41.38
N ALA A 54 3.44 -0.46 -42.27
CA ALA A 54 3.30 -1.90 -42.09
C ALA A 54 4.16 -2.38 -40.91
N PRO A 55 3.57 -3.09 -39.92
CA PRO A 55 4.31 -3.57 -38.75
C PRO A 55 5.16 -4.80 -39.05
N MET A 56 4.85 -5.51 -40.15
CA MET A 56 5.48 -6.75 -40.60
C MET A 56 5.24 -6.95 -42.10
N ASP A 57 5.91 -7.94 -42.68
CA ASP A 57 5.72 -8.30 -44.09
C ASP A 57 4.35 -8.99 -44.25
N PHE A 58 3.55 -8.55 -45.23
CA PHE A 58 2.29 -9.21 -45.56
C PHE A 58 1.89 -9.07 -47.03
N SER A 59 1.20 -10.08 -47.54
CA SER A 59 0.64 -10.07 -48.90
C SER A 59 -0.84 -9.72 -48.88
N VAL A 60 -1.28 -8.89 -49.82
CA VAL A 60 -2.68 -8.48 -49.93
C VAL A 60 -3.46 -9.56 -50.70
N PRO A 61 -4.53 -10.17 -50.15
CA PRO A 61 -5.33 -11.17 -50.83
C PRO A 61 -5.90 -10.64 -52.15
N GLY A 62 -5.66 -11.36 -53.24
CA GLY A 62 -6.12 -10.99 -54.58
C GLY A 62 -5.17 -10.10 -55.38
N THR A 63 -3.97 -9.79 -54.86
CA THR A 63 -2.90 -9.12 -55.62
C THR A 63 -1.54 -9.78 -55.36
N ASP A 64 -0.60 -9.65 -56.30
CA ASP A 64 0.80 -10.10 -56.12
C ASP A 64 1.64 -9.11 -55.29
N ILE A 65 0.99 -8.16 -54.60
CA ILE A 65 1.65 -7.09 -53.86
C ILE A 65 1.98 -7.58 -52.45
N THR A 66 3.28 -7.61 -52.13
CA THR A 66 3.79 -7.88 -50.78
C THR A 66 4.28 -6.57 -50.18
N VAL A 67 3.66 -6.16 -49.07
CA VAL A 67 4.03 -4.99 -48.28
C VAL A 67 5.10 -5.41 -47.27
N LYS A 68 6.24 -4.73 -47.24
CA LYS A 68 7.33 -5.02 -46.29
C LYS A 68 7.17 -4.27 -44.98
N LYS A 69 7.74 -4.80 -43.91
CA LYS A 69 7.84 -4.15 -42.60
C LYS A 69 8.47 -2.75 -42.73
N GLY A 70 7.78 -1.76 -42.20
CA GLY A 70 8.18 -0.35 -42.21
C GLY A 70 7.76 0.42 -43.47
N GLU A 71 7.21 -0.26 -44.48
CA GLU A 71 6.65 0.35 -45.67
C GLU A 71 5.41 1.18 -45.32
N VAL A 72 5.28 2.36 -45.92
CA VAL A 72 4.16 3.25 -45.63
C VAL A 72 2.92 2.75 -46.36
N ILE A 73 1.87 2.40 -45.60
CA ILE A 73 0.58 1.98 -46.12
C ILE A 73 -0.21 3.20 -46.58
N VAL A 74 -0.23 4.28 -45.80
CA VAL A 74 -0.83 5.58 -46.15
C VAL A 74 -0.03 6.70 -45.51
N ARG A 75 0.23 7.81 -46.22
CA ARG A 75 0.84 9.01 -45.62
C ARG A 75 -0.18 9.95 -45.02
N GLU A 76 0.23 10.68 -44.00
CA GLU A 76 -0.56 11.78 -43.44
C GLU A 76 -0.96 12.77 -44.54
N GLY A 77 -2.24 13.13 -44.60
CA GLY A 77 -2.80 14.02 -45.61
C GLY A 77 -3.20 13.34 -46.93
N GLU A 78 -2.88 12.05 -47.13
CA GLU A 78 -3.33 11.31 -48.31
C GLU A 78 -4.79 10.87 -48.19
N ARG A 79 -5.49 10.87 -49.33
CA ARG A 79 -6.87 10.39 -49.39
C ARG A 79 -6.90 8.86 -49.51
N ILE A 80 -7.71 8.22 -48.68
CA ILE A 80 -7.85 6.78 -48.61
C ILE A 80 -8.55 6.26 -49.89
N ASN A 81 -7.84 5.43 -50.64
CA ASN A 81 -8.34 4.76 -51.84
C ASN A 81 -8.67 3.28 -51.54
N ALA A 82 -9.21 2.56 -52.53
CA ALA A 82 -9.60 1.16 -52.37
C ALA A 82 -8.41 0.21 -52.08
N ASP A 83 -7.19 0.56 -52.53
CA ASP A 83 -5.96 -0.20 -52.26
C ASP A 83 -5.46 0.01 -50.83
N HIS A 84 -5.59 1.23 -50.30
CA HIS A 84 -5.33 1.53 -48.89
C HIS A 84 -6.29 0.73 -48.01
N LEU A 85 -7.58 0.67 -48.36
CA LEU A 85 -8.57 -0.12 -47.64
C LEU A 85 -8.29 -1.62 -47.65
N SER A 86 -7.86 -2.20 -48.78
CA SER A 86 -7.50 -3.62 -48.84
C SER A 86 -6.27 -3.91 -47.98
N ARG A 87 -5.24 -3.06 -48.02
CA ARG A 87 -4.05 -3.18 -47.15
C ARG A 87 -4.40 -2.99 -45.67
N ILE A 88 -5.27 -2.04 -45.33
CA ILE A 88 -5.74 -1.78 -43.96
C ILE A 88 -6.62 -2.94 -43.46
N ALA A 89 -7.47 -3.52 -44.31
CA ALA A 89 -8.27 -4.69 -43.97
C ALA A 89 -7.37 -5.92 -43.69
N VAL A 90 -6.31 -6.11 -44.48
CA VAL A 90 -5.33 -7.17 -44.25
C VAL A 90 -4.52 -6.91 -42.99
N TYR A 91 -4.07 -5.68 -42.77
CA TYR A 91 -3.48 -5.23 -41.52
C TYR A 91 -4.38 -5.54 -40.31
N ASN A 92 -5.68 -5.23 -40.40
CA ASN A 92 -6.68 -5.49 -39.36
C ASN A 92 -6.98 -7.00 -39.17
N THR A 93 -6.88 -7.81 -40.22
CA THR A 93 -7.14 -9.27 -40.15
C THR A 93 -5.92 -10.10 -39.73
N LEU A 94 -4.69 -9.65 -40.05
CA LEU A 94 -3.44 -10.22 -39.55
C LEU A 94 -3.23 -9.89 -38.08
N GLU A 95 -3.72 -8.73 -37.66
CA GLU A 95 -4.01 -8.43 -36.27
C GLU A 95 -5.27 -9.20 -35.80
N ARG A 96 -5.38 -10.52 -36.05
CA ARG A 96 -6.43 -11.38 -35.49
C ARG A 96 -6.27 -11.42 -33.96
N ARG A 97 -6.86 -10.38 -33.34
CA ARG A 97 -6.69 -9.90 -31.97
C ARG A 97 -6.98 -10.94 -30.89
N GLU A 98 -7.79 -11.98 -31.16
CA GLU A 98 -8.27 -12.86 -30.09
C GLU A 98 -7.27 -13.96 -29.69
N VAL A 99 -6.66 -14.68 -30.64
CA VAL A 99 -5.74 -15.77 -30.30
C VAL A 99 -4.43 -15.23 -29.71
N PHE A 100 -3.92 -14.11 -30.21
CA PHE A 100 -2.74 -13.45 -29.64
C PHE A 100 -3.04 -12.76 -28.29
N ALA A 101 -4.24 -12.21 -28.08
CA ALA A 101 -4.59 -11.63 -26.79
C ALA A 101 -4.78 -12.70 -25.71
N VAL A 102 -5.46 -13.81 -26.02
CA VAL A 102 -5.68 -14.91 -25.07
C VAL A 102 -4.36 -15.62 -24.72
N THR A 103 -3.50 -15.86 -25.72
CA THR A 103 -2.17 -16.46 -25.46
C THR A 103 -1.25 -15.52 -24.69
N LYS A 104 -1.22 -14.22 -25.00
CA LYS A 104 -0.46 -13.23 -24.23
C LYS A 104 -0.98 -13.13 -22.79
N PHE A 105 -2.30 -13.07 -22.60
CA PHE A 105 -2.92 -13.07 -21.27
C PHE A 105 -2.55 -14.32 -20.48
N ALA A 106 -2.69 -15.52 -21.06
CA ALA A 106 -2.36 -16.77 -20.41
C ALA A 106 -0.87 -16.83 -20.03
N ALA A 107 0.03 -16.41 -20.93
CA ALA A 107 1.46 -16.36 -20.66
C ALA A 107 1.79 -15.38 -19.51
N VAL A 108 1.25 -14.17 -19.55
CA VAL A 108 1.44 -13.17 -18.48
C VAL A 108 0.88 -13.67 -17.15
N PHE A 109 -0.31 -14.28 -17.16
CA PHE A 109 -0.92 -14.88 -15.97
C PHE A 109 -0.02 -15.96 -15.37
N ILE A 110 0.46 -16.91 -16.19
CA ILE A 110 1.33 -18.00 -15.73
C ILE A 110 2.64 -17.42 -15.16
N LEU A 111 3.29 -16.49 -15.86
CA LEU A 111 4.54 -15.88 -15.41
C LEU A 111 4.39 -15.11 -14.09
N LEU A 112 3.35 -14.26 -13.98
CA LEU A 112 3.07 -13.51 -12.75
C LEU A 112 2.64 -14.44 -11.61
N PHE A 113 1.84 -15.47 -11.89
CA PHE A 113 1.43 -16.45 -10.89
C PHE A 113 2.62 -17.22 -10.34
N LEU A 114 3.50 -17.73 -11.20
CA LEU A 114 4.72 -18.40 -10.78
C LEU A 114 5.62 -17.46 -9.96
N LEU A 115 5.82 -16.22 -10.43
CA LEU A 115 6.61 -15.22 -9.70
C LEU A 115 6.03 -14.97 -8.30
N ILE A 116 4.74 -14.66 -8.20
CA ILE A 116 4.07 -14.37 -6.93
C ILE A 116 4.07 -15.59 -6.01
N ALA A 117 3.81 -16.79 -6.54
CA ALA A 117 3.82 -18.02 -5.77
C ALA A 117 5.21 -18.32 -5.19
N ILE A 118 6.26 -18.24 -6.01
CA ILE A 118 7.65 -18.46 -5.59
C ILE A 118 8.04 -17.44 -4.52
N LEU A 119 7.77 -16.15 -4.75
CA LEU A 119 8.11 -15.09 -3.80
C LEU A 119 7.35 -15.26 -2.48
N TYR A 120 6.05 -15.57 -2.54
CA TYR A 120 5.23 -15.76 -1.35
C TYR A 120 5.71 -16.96 -0.52
N GLU A 121 5.91 -18.12 -1.17
CA GLU A 121 6.33 -19.35 -0.49
C GLU A 121 7.75 -19.24 0.08
N TYR A 122 8.68 -18.65 -0.67
CA TYR A 122 10.03 -18.38 -0.20
C TYR A 122 10.00 -17.46 1.03
N SER A 123 9.21 -16.39 0.96
CA SER A 123 9.19 -15.37 2.01
C SER A 123 8.52 -15.87 3.29
N GLU A 124 7.40 -16.61 3.18
CA GLU A 124 6.71 -17.19 4.34
C GLU A 124 7.60 -18.21 5.08
N LYS A 125 8.45 -18.96 4.36
CA LYS A 125 9.33 -19.98 4.95
C LYS A 125 10.65 -19.43 5.49
N ASN A 126 11.24 -18.44 4.82
CA ASN A 126 12.63 -18.02 5.08
C ASN A 126 12.77 -16.66 5.77
N ILE A 127 11.75 -15.80 5.74
CA ILE A 127 11.83 -14.44 6.26
C ILE A 127 11.03 -14.33 7.56
N LYS A 128 11.73 -14.29 8.70
CA LYS A 128 11.09 -14.27 10.04
C LYS A 128 10.06 -13.15 10.23
N LYS A 129 10.29 -11.98 9.64
CA LYS A 129 9.38 -10.81 9.73
C LYS A 129 8.32 -10.76 8.63
N PHE A 130 8.28 -11.75 7.74
CA PHE A 130 7.27 -11.84 6.69
C PHE A 130 6.06 -12.63 7.20
N TYR A 131 5.17 -11.93 7.91
CA TYR A 131 3.88 -12.47 8.32
C TYR A 131 2.77 -11.56 7.82
N LEU A 132 1.99 -12.05 6.86
CA LEU A 132 0.83 -11.34 6.31
C LEU A 132 -0.46 -11.93 6.87
N SER A 133 -1.22 -11.11 7.58
CA SER A 133 -2.61 -11.42 7.87
C SER A 133 -3.43 -11.40 6.56
N LYS A 134 -4.65 -11.95 6.60
CA LYS A 134 -5.57 -11.86 5.45
C LYS A 134 -5.81 -10.39 5.05
N LYS A 135 -5.93 -9.50 6.03
CA LYS A 135 -6.12 -8.06 5.83
C LYS A 135 -4.95 -7.44 5.06
N ASP A 136 -3.72 -7.77 5.46
CA ASP A 136 -2.51 -7.24 4.84
C ASP A 136 -2.35 -7.75 3.41
N LEU A 137 -2.68 -9.02 3.16
CA LEU A 137 -2.63 -9.58 1.82
C LEU A 137 -3.69 -8.95 0.90
N ILE A 138 -4.91 -8.71 1.39
CA ILE A 138 -5.95 -8.00 0.64
C ILE A 138 -5.50 -6.57 0.34
N PHE A 139 -4.98 -5.85 1.34
CA PHE A 139 -4.46 -4.49 1.17
C PHE A 139 -3.37 -4.44 0.09
N CYS A 140 -2.32 -5.26 0.22
CA CYS A 140 -1.24 -5.28 -0.76
C CYS A 140 -1.76 -5.65 -2.16
N SER A 141 -2.67 -6.63 -2.28
CA SER A 141 -3.21 -7.04 -3.57
C SER A 141 -4.02 -5.93 -4.23
N VAL A 142 -4.98 -5.34 -3.51
CA VAL A 142 -5.82 -4.25 -4.01
C VAL A 142 -4.97 -3.03 -4.38
N PHE A 143 -3.99 -2.69 -3.53
CA PHE A 143 -3.15 -1.52 -3.75
C PHE A 143 -2.18 -1.74 -4.93
N THR A 144 -1.60 -2.93 -5.11
CA THR A 144 -0.80 -3.25 -6.30
C THR A 144 -1.64 -3.17 -7.57
N VAL A 145 -2.85 -3.75 -7.57
CA VAL A 145 -3.77 -3.66 -8.71
C VAL A 145 -4.12 -2.21 -9.04
N PHE A 146 -4.45 -1.41 -8.01
CA PHE A 146 -4.75 0.01 -8.17
C PHE A 146 -3.56 0.80 -8.77
N CYS A 147 -2.34 0.62 -8.25
CA CYS A 147 -1.17 1.32 -8.76
C CYS A 147 -0.81 0.88 -10.20
N VAL A 148 -0.89 -0.41 -10.52
CA VAL A 148 -0.64 -0.90 -11.89
C VAL A 148 -1.72 -0.37 -12.85
N ALA A 149 -2.98 -0.36 -12.45
CA ALA A 149 -4.08 0.21 -13.24
C ALA A 149 -3.89 1.71 -13.47
N LEU A 150 -3.44 2.46 -12.44
CA LEU A 150 -3.16 3.89 -12.54
C LEU A 150 -2.04 4.16 -13.55
N VAL A 151 -0.91 3.45 -13.44
CA VAL A 151 0.21 3.59 -14.38
C VAL A 151 -0.20 3.20 -15.79
N LYS A 152 -0.97 2.11 -15.94
CA LYS A 152 -1.48 1.66 -17.24
C LYS A 152 -2.44 2.70 -17.86
N SER A 153 -3.28 3.32 -17.05
CA SER A 153 -4.18 4.39 -17.50
C SER A 153 -3.41 5.60 -18.03
N PHE A 154 -2.39 6.07 -17.28
CA PHE A 154 -1.51 7.13 -17.75
C PHE A 154 -0.80 6.75 -19.05
N HIS A 155 -0.31 5.52 -19.15
CA HIS A 155 0.36 5.04 -20.36
C HIS A 155 -0.57 5.08 -21.59
N LEU A 156 -1.81 4.59 -21.46
CA LEU A 156 -2.80 4.61 -22.54
C LEU A 156 -3.17 6.04 -22.96
N ILE A 157 -3.26 6.97 -22.00
CA ILE A 157 -3.49 8.40 -22.27
C ILE A 157 -2.27 9.02 -22.98
N PHE A 158 -1.06 8.76 -22.52
CA PHE A 158 0.14 9.30 -23.16
C PHE A 158 0.34 8.73 -24.56
N GLU A 159 -0.05 7.47 -24.79
CA GLU A 159 -0.04 6.85 -26.11
C GLU A 159 -1.01 7.51 -27.07
N SER A 160 -2.19 7.96 -26.60
CA SER A 160 -3.15 8.64 -27.46
C SER A 160 -2.78 10.09 -27.79
N TYR A 161 -2.10 10.81 -26.89
CA TYR A 161 -1.87 12.25 -27.04
C TYR A 161 -0.42 12.66 -27.31
N ALA A 162 0.58 11.81 -27.02
CA ALA A 162 1.98 12.20 -27.01
C ALA A 162 2.93 11.05 -27.41
N GLN A 163 2.63 10.35 -28.51
CA GLN A 163 3.38 9.19 -29.02
C GLN A 163 4.90 9.43 -29.08
N ASN A 164 5.34 10.58 -29.59
CA ASN A 164 6.75 10.93 -29.77
C ASN A 164 7.53 11.11 -28.45
N ARG A 165 6.86 11.17 -27.30
CA ARG A 165 7.47 11.41 -25.97
C ARG A 165 7.06 10.36 -24.93
N LEU A 166 6.42 9.27 -25.35
CA LEU A 166 5.93 8.19 -24.47
C LEU A 166 6.95 7.73 -23.42
N GLU A 167 8.17 7.43 -23.86
CA GLU A 167 9.22 6.97 -22.95
C GLU A 167 9.73 8.04 -21.99
N ASP A 168 9.64 9.33 -22.36
CA ASP A 168 10.00 10.44 -21.47
C ASP A 168 8.90 10.67 -20.43
N LEU A 169 7.62 10.57 -20.84
CA LEU A 169 6.46 10.80 -19.98
C LEU A 169 6.28 9.74 -18.89
N PHE A 170 6.82 8.53 -19.06
CA PHE A 170 6.79 7.51 -18.00
C PHE A 170 7.38 8.01 -16.67
N TYR A 171 8.43 8.83 -16.73
CA TYR A 171 9.14 9.33 -15.56
C TYR A 171 8.31 10.27 -14.67
N ILE A 172 7.20 10.85 -15.19
CA ILE A 172 6.32 11.71 -14.39
C ILE A 172 5.32 10.91 -13.54
N ILE A 173 5.05 9.65 -13.91
CA ILE A 173 4.04 8.82 -13.27
C ILE A 173 4.54 8.44 -11.87
N PRO A 174 3.74 8.64 -10.79
CA PRO A 174 4.20 8.55 -9.40
C PRO A 174 4.45 7.10 -8.90
N VAL A 175 5.34 6.36 -9.55
CA VAL A 175 5.57 4.94 -9.31
C VAL A 175 6.19 4.65 -7.95
N PHE A 176 6.92 5.60 -7.34
CA PHE A 176 7.56 5.40 -6.03
C PHE A 176 6.58 5.42 -4.85
N VAL A 177 5.38 5.96 -5.06
CA VAL A 177 4.30 6.02 -4.04
C VAL A 177 3.98 4.63 -3.52
N PHE A 178 4.01 3.62 -4.40
CA PHE A 178 3.66 2.25 -4.05
C PHE A 178 4.44 1.75 -2.83
N ALA A 179 5.77 1.76 -2.91
CA ALA A 179 6.61 1.21 -1.87
C ALA A 179 6.67 2.09 -0.62
N MET A 180 6.53 3.42 -0.76
CA MET A 180 6.41 4.32 0.38
C MET A 180 5.17 3.99 1.22
N VAL A 181 4.01 3.86 0.58
CA VAL A 181 2.77 3.51 1.25
C VAL A 181 2.87 2.13 1.92
N VAL A 182 3.31 1.11 1.17
CA VAL A 182 3.42 -0.25 1.73
C VAL A 182 4.40 -0.28 2.90
N ARG A 183 5.50 0.48 2.85
CA ARG A 183 6.48 0.54 3.93
C ARG A 183 6.03 1.35 5.16
N ILE A 184 5.18 2.35 4.99
CA ILE A 184 4.62 3.11 6.13
C ILE A 184 3.57 2.26 6.85
N VAL A 185 2.78 1.50 6.09
CA VAL A 185 1.69 0.68 6.64
C VAL A 185 2.19 -0.66 7.18
N LEU A 186 3.17 -1.28 6.51
CA LEU A 186 3.68 -2.62 6.79
C LEU A 186 5.23 -2.64 6.90
N PHE A 187 5.81 -3.82 7.06
CA PHE A 187 7.25 -4.00 7.25
C PHE A 187 8.06 -3.90 5.96
N SER A 188 9.36 -3.63 6.10
CA SER A 188 10.34 -3.53 4.99
C SER A 188 10.35 -4.74 4.07
N GLU A 189 10.24 -5.92 4.62
CA GLU A 189 10.30 -7.19 3.93
C GLU A 189 9.11 -7.31 2.96
N ILE A 190 7.91 -6.94 3.41
CA ILE A 190 6.70 -6.94 2.60
C ILE A 190 6.82 -5.90 1.49
N ALA A 191 7.30 -4.69 1.82
CA ALA A 191 7.49 -3.63 0.84
C ALA A 191 8.43 -4.06 -0.29
N ILE A 192 9.56 -4.72 0.01
CA ILE A 192 10.52 -5.21 -0.99
C ILE A 192 9.86 -6.25 -1.90
N ILE A 193 9.19 -7.26 -1.33
CA ILE A 193 8.59 -8.36 -2.10
C ILE A 193 7.49 -7.86 -3.02
N PHE A 194 6.59 -7.03 -2.51
CA PHE A 194 5.52 -6.48 -3.33
C PHE A 194 6.02 -5.43 -4.33
N SER A 195 7.13 -4.74 -4.04
CA SER A 195 7.78 -3.86 -5.02
C SER A 195 8.33 -4.67 -6.20
N LEU A 196 8.87 -5.86 -5.95
CA LEU A 196 9.33 -6.75 -7.00
C LEU A 196 8.17 -7.20 -7.91
N VAL A 197 7.03 -7.58 -7.31
CA VAL A 197 5.79 -7.93 -8.04
C VAL A 197 5.27 -6.73 -8.85
N TYR A 198 5.20 -5.57 -8.22
CA TYR A 198 4.75 -4.32 -8.85
C TYR A 198 5.63 -3.95 -10.05
N SER A 199 6.95 -3.97 -9.89
CA SER A 199 7.91 -3.71 -10.96
C SER A 199 7.84 -4.72 -12.09
N ALA A 200 7.63 -6.01 -11.80
CA ALA A 200 7.43 -7.03 -12.83
C ALA A 200 6.14 -6.83 -13.63
N ALA A 201 5.03 -6.52 -12.94
CA ALA A 201 3.75 -6.22 -13.59
C ALA A 201 3.85 -4.97 -14.48
N LEU A 202 4.54 -3.93 -14.03
CA LEU A 202 4.82 -2.77 -14.87
C LEU A 202 5.71 -3.15 -16.06
N ALA A 203 6.80 -3.89 -15.86
CA ALA A 203 7.68 -4.30 -16.95
C ALA A 203 6.90 -5.05 -18.05
N PHE A 204 6.02 -5.99 -17.69
CA PHE A 204 5.16 -6.67 -18.67
C PHE A 204 4.14 -5.74 -19.35
N SER A 205 3.69 -4.69 -18.67
CA SER A 205 2.79 -3.67 -19.26
C SER A 205 3.48 -2.85 -20.36
N PHE A 206 4.82 -2.77 -20.34
CA PHE A 206 5.66 -2.07 -21.31
C PHE A 206 6.58 -3.07 -22.05
N ASP A 207 5.97 -4.12 -22.60
CA ASP A 207 6.60 -5.13 -23.47
C ASP A 207 7.87 -5.78 -22.90
N GLY A 208 7.92 -5.99 -21.58
CA GLY A 208 9.03 -6.65 -20.91
C GLY A 208 10.26 -5.76 -20.71
N SER A 209 10.10 -4.44 -20.70
CA SER A 209 11.21 -3.48 -20.57
C SER A 209 11.97 -3.65 -19.25
N LEU A 210 13.21 -4.16 -19.34
CA LEU A 210 14.14 -4.27 -18.21
C LEU A 210 14.45 -2.90 -17.60
N ARG A 211 14.50 -1.83 -18.41
CA ARG A 211 14.74 -0.47 -17.91
C ARG A 211 13.64 -0.03 -16.95
N ILE A 212 12.37 -0.26 -17.31
CA ILE A 212 11.22 0.08 -16.48
C ILE A 212 11.19 -0.78 -15.21
N PHE A 213 11.49 -2.07 -15.33
CA PHE A 213 11.64 -2.95 -14.17
C PHE A 213 12.66 -2.39 -13.17
N LEU A 214 13.89 -2.11 -13.62
CA LEU A 214 14.95 -1.65 -12.74
C LEU A 214 14.67 -0.27 -12.17
N TYR A 215 14.16 0.67 -12.97
CA TYR A 215 13.81 2.02 -12.51
C TYR A 215 12.73 2.00 -11.43
N THR A 216 11.64 1.26 -11.67
CA THR A 216 10.54 1.15 -10.71
C THR A 216 10.96 0.41 -9.46
N PHE A 217 11.77 -0.66 -9.60
CA PHE A 217 12.22 -1.46 -8.46
C PHE A 217 13.19 -0.67 -7.60
N ALA A 218 14.26 -0.10 -8.19
CA ALA A 218 15.25 0.69 -7.47
C ALA A 218 14.59 1.90 -6.76
N GLY A 219 13.72 2.62 -7.45
CA GLY A 219 13.00 3.75 -6.86
C GLY A 219 12.01 3.34 -5.77
N SER A 220 11.37 2.17 -5.91
CA SER A 220 10.53 1.59 -4.86
C SER A 220 11.35 1.24 -3.61
N ILE A 221 12.51 0.62 -3.77
CA ILE A 221 13.40 0.30 -2.64
C ILE A 221 13.90 1.56 -1.93
N LEU A 222 14.33 2.57 -2.69
CA LEU A 222 14.77 3.85 -2.13
C LEU A 222 13.62 4.59 -1.43
N GLY A 223 12.44 4.62 -2.04
CA GLY A 223 11.24 5.21 -1.46
C GLY A 223 10.86 4.54 -0.13
N ALA A 224 10.85 3.21 -0.09
CA ALA A 224 10.64 2.45 1.14
C ALA A 224 11.74 2.75 2.19
N TYR A 225 13.01 2.74 1.79
CA TYR A 225 14.12 2.98 2.72
C TYR A 225 13.98 4.34 3.43
N PHE A 226 13.77 5.42 2.68
CA PHE A 226 13.69 6.76 3.26
C PHE A 226 12.37 7.05 3.98
N SER A 227 11.26 6.39 3.61
CA SER A 227 9.96 6.58 4.28
C SER A 227 9.78 5.74 5.55
N GLY A 228 10.70 4.80 5.82
CA GLY A 228 10.48 3.75 6.80
C GLY A 228 10.46 4.16 8.28
N LYS A 229 10.98 5.33 8.64
CA LYS A 229 10.93 5.87 10.01
C LYS A 229 10.14 7.18 10.02
N CYS A 230 8.82 7.08 9.85
CA CYS A 230 7.98 8.27 9.69
C CYS A 230 7.65 8.92 11.05
N GLU A 231 8.61 9.62 11.64
CA GLU A 231 8.42 10.34 12.90
C GLU A 231 7.69 11.69 12.72
N ASN A 232 7.65 12.23 11.50
CA ASN A 232 7.02 13.51 11.17
C ASN A 232 6.58 13.51 9.70
N ARG A 233 5.59 14.34 9.34
CA ARG A 233 5.14 14.53 7.94
C ARG A 233 6.28 14.95 7.01
N ASN A 234 7.26 15.71 7.51
CA ASN A 234 8.45 16.12 6.76
C ASN A 234 9.35 14.96 6.34
N THR A 235 9.31 13.82 7.04
CA THR A 235 10.10 12.64 6.66
C THR A 235 9.66 12.08 5.31
N ILE A 236 8.36 12.11 5.02
CA ILE A 236 7.82 11.64 3.73
C ILE A 236 8.28 12.56 2.60
N LEU A 237 8.21 13.88 2.80
CA LEU A 237 8.68 14.84 1.79
C LEU A 237 10.19 14.68 1.51
N ARG A 238 10.99 14.51 2.56
CA ARG A 238 12.42 14.20 2.41
C ARG A 238 12.62 12.88 1.67
N ALA A 239 11.83 11.85 1.97
CA ALA A 239 11.91 10.57 1.28
C ALA A 239 11.67 10.71 -0.23
N GLY A 240 10.68 11.50 -0.65
CA GLY A 240 10.46 11.82 -2.07
C GLY A 240 11.62 12.54 -2.72
N ILE A 241 12.16 13.57 -2.07
CA ILE A 241 13.29 14.36 -2.60
C ILE A 241 14.55 13.50 -2.76
N PHE A 242 14.93 12.72 -1.73
CA PHE A 242 16.10 11.86 -1.80
C PHE A 242 15.93 10.72 -2.81
N THR A 243 14.73 10.15 -2.90
CA THR A 243 14.41 9.14 -3.92
C THR A 243 14.54 9.73 -5.32
N ALA A 244 13.94 10.90 -5.58
CA ALA A 244 14.05 11.56 -6.87
C ALA A 244 15.50 11.89 -7.24
N PHE A 245 16.30 12.42 -6.30
CA PHE A 245 17.70 12.74 -6.53
C PHE A 245 18.50 11.51 -7.00
N LEU A 246 18.41 10.41 -6.26
CA LEU A 246 19.12 9.18 -6.62
C LEU A 246 18.56 8.55 -7.90
N MET A 247 17.25 8.65 -8.13
CA MET A 247 16.64 8.12 -9.35
C MET A 247 16.95 8.95 -10.59
N CYS A 248 17.24 10.25 -10.47
CA CYS A 248 17.82 11.04 -11.55
C CYS A 248 19.21 10.49 -11.93
N LEU A 249 20.08 10.20 -10.95
CA LEU A 249 21.40 9.63 -11.22
C LEU A 249 21.28 8.24 -11.88
N PHE A 250 20.38 7.40 -11.37
CA PHE A 250 20.11 6.09 -11.95
C PHE A 250 19.63 6.20 -13.40
N MET A 251 18.68 7.10 -13.68
CA MET A 251 18.14 7.32 -15.02
C MET A 251 19.23 7.80 -15.98
N LEU A 252 20.07 8.76 -15.56
CA LEU A 252 21.20 9.25 -16.37
C LEU A 252 22.19 8.13 -16.70
N ALA A 253 22.54 7.29 -15.72
CA ALA A 253 23.41 6.14 -15.93
C ALA A 253 22.79 5.12 -16.91
N ALA A 254 21.48 4.86 -16.78
CA ALA A 254 20.75 3.97 -17.69
C ALA A 254 20.68 4.52 -19.13
N ASP A 255 20.50 5.84 -19.29
CA ASP A 255 20.51 6.50 -20.60
C ASP A 255 21.87 6.35 -21.28
N VAL A 256 22.97 6.56 -20.54
CA VAL A 256 24.34 6.35 -21.04
C VAL A 256 24.59 4.90 -21.41
N PHE A 257 24.21 3.95 -20.54
CA PHE A 257 24.39 2.51 -20.78
C PHE A 257 23.66 2.03 -22.05
N THR A 258 22.50 2.62 -22.34
CA THR A 258 21.67 2.23 -23.50
C THR A 258 21.92 3.10 -24.74
N GLY A 259 22.88 4.03 -24.70
CA GLY A 259 23.22 4.90 -25.83
C GLY A 259 22.09 5.86 -26.22
N ARG A 260 21.18 6.21 -25.30
CA ARG A 260 20.04 7.09 -25.58
C ARG A 260 20.52 8.54 -25.77
N SER A 261 19.98 9.22 -26.79
CA SER A 261 20.32 10.63 -27.06
C SER A 261 19.97 11.57 -25.90
N SER A 262 20.80 12.59 -25.70
CA SER A 262 20.71 13.55 -24.60
C SER A 262 19.63 14.63 -24.77
N GLY A 263 18.97 14.71 -25.93
CA GLY A 263 18.11 15.84 -26.30
C GLY A 263 16.89 16.10 -25.39
N SER A 264 16.47 15.15 -24.54
CA SER A 264 15.38 15.33 -23.57
C SER A 264 15.75 15.04 -22.12
N VAL A 265 17.06 15.02 -21.79
CA VAL A 265 17.53 14.74 -20.42
C VAL A 265 16.97 15.72 -19.40
N ALA A 266 17.00 17.03 -19.69
CA ALA A 266 16.50 18.05 -18.76
C ALA A 266 15.02 17.85 -18.41
N LEU A 267 14.21 17.48 -19.40
CA LEU A 267 12.78 17.17 -19.20
C LEU A 267 12.59 15.94 -18.33
N ARG A 268 13.33 14.85 -18.61
CA ARG A 268 13.24 13.63 -17.79
C ARG A 268 13.65 13.89 -16.34
N VAL A 269 14.74 14.62 -16.11
CA VAL A 269 15.16 15.03 -14.76
C VAL A 269 14.07 15.81 -14.04
N ALA A 270 13.44 16.79 -14.73
CA ALA A 270 12.32 17.53 -14.15
C ALA A 270 11.15 16.61 -13.79
N PHE A 271 10.80 15.65 -14.65
CA PHE A 271 9.74 14.69 -14.36
C PHE A 271 10.04 13.78 -13.16
N VAL A 272 11.29 13.29 -13.01
CA VAL A 272 11.67 12.48 -11.84
C VAL A 272 11.60 13.29 -10.55
N ILE A 273 11.99 14.57 -10.57
CA ILE A 273 11.88 15.48 -9.42
C ILE A 273 10.40 15.70 -9.05
N VAL A 274 9.56 16.02 -10.05
CA VAL A 274 8.11 16.17 -9.85
C VAL A 274 7.51 14.89 -9.29
N ASN A 275 7.89 13.73 -9.82
CA ASN A 275 7.44 12.41 -9.35
C ASN A 275 7.74 12.19 -7.86
N GLY A 276 8.96 12.47 -7.39
CA GLY A 276 9.29 12.32 -5.96
C GLY A 276 8.54 13.30 -5.06
N ILE A 277 8.45 14.58 -5.45
CA ILE A 277 7.76 15.61 -4.66
C ILE A 277 6.26 15.39 -4.66
N ALA A 278 5.63 15.31 -5.84
CA ALA A 278 4.20 15.06 -5.97
C ALA A 278 3.82 13.71 -5.37
N GLY A 279 4.65 12.68 -5.53
CA GLY A 279 4.50 11.39 -4.90
C GLY A 279 4.42 11.49 -3.38
N SER A 280 5.24 12.33 -2.74
CA SER A 280 5.18 12.56 -1.29
C SER A 280 3.84 13.14 -0.83
N PHE A 281 3.29 14.09 -1.59
CA PHE A 281 1.96 14.65 -1.31
C PHE A 281 0.85 13.61 -1.53
N ILE A 282 0.96 12.78 -2.57
CA ILE A 282 0.03 11.68 -2.81
C ILE A 282 0.06 10.69 -1.64
N VAL A 283 1.24 10.32 -1.13
CA VAL A 283 1.38 9.46 0.05
C VAL A 283 0.67 10.09 1.26
N LEU A 284 0.94 11.36 1.56
CA LEU A 284 0.31 12.07 2.68
C LEU A 284 -1.21 12.13 2.56
N GLY A 285 -1.75 12.31 1.36
CA GLY A 285 -3.20 12.31 1.12
C GLY A 285 -3.83 10.92 1.18
N LEU A 286 -3.10 9.88 0.77
CA LEU A 286 -3.63 8.52 0.69
C LEU A 286 -3.58 7.77 2.03
N LEU A 287 -2.64 8.10 2.91
CA LEU A 287 -2.48 7.41 4.19
C LEU A 287 -3.75 7.46 5.08
N PRO A 288 -4.40 8.61 5.32
CA PRO A 288 -5.64 8.65 6.10
C PRO A 288 -6.77 7.78 5.50
N VAL A 289 -6.84 7.70 4.17
CA VAL A 289 -7.81 6.86 3.46
C VAL A 289 -7.51 5.38 3.70
N ILE A 290 -6.24 4.98 3.59
CA ILE A 290 -5.82 3.59 3.85
C ILE A 290 -6.04 3.22 5.32
N GLU A 291 -5.69 4.11 6.24
CA GLU A 291 -5.85 3.91 7.67
C GLU A 291 -7.31 3.71 8.07
N SER A 292 -8.22 4.49 7.48
CA SER A 292 -9.65 4.39 7.74
C SER A 292 -10.29 3.17 7.08
N LEU A 293 -9.94 2.84 5.83
CA LEU A 293 -10.51 1.68 5.12
C LEU A 293 -10.02 0.34 5.67
N PHE A 294 -8.76 0.26 6.10
CA PHE A 294 -8.14 -0.99 6.55
C PHE A 294 -7.87 -1.04 8.06
N ASP A 295 -8.26 -0.02 8.83
CA ASP A 295 -8.01 0.07 10.27
C ASP A 295 -6.53 -0.20 10.62
N TYR A 296 -5.64 0.55 9.98
CA TYR A 296 -4.21 0.53 10.30
C TYR A 296 -3.88 1.63 11.32
N THR A 297 -2.95 1.32 12.22
CA THR A 297 -2.38 2.28 13.17
C THR A 297 -0.93 2.53 12.76
N THR A 298 -0.72 3.52 11.89
CA THR A 298 0.63 3.93 11.43
C THR A 298 1.26 4.90 12.43
N ASP A 299 2.55 5.17 12.28
CA ASP A 299 3.24 6.20 13.07
C ASP A 299 2.63 7.59 12.88
N ILE A 300 2.10 7.91 11.70
CA ILE A 300 1.43 9.19 11.48
C ILE A 300 0.16 9.29 12.29
N LYS A 301 -0.68 8.26 12.26
CA LYS A 301 -1.87 8.19 13.11
C LYS A 301 -1.49 8.26 14.60
N LEU A 302 -0.41 7.59 15.02
CA LEU A 302 0.07 7.68 16.40
C LEU A 302 0.52 9.10 16.77
N LEU A 303 1.18 9.83 15.87
CA LEU A 303 1.56 11.23 16.11
C LEU A 303 0.35 12.15 16.21
N GLU A 304 -0.70 11.90 15.42
CA GLU A 304 -1.96 12.63 15.52
C GLU A 304 -2.66 12.36 16.85
N LEU A 305 -2.68 11.10 17.29
CA LEU A 305 -3.21 10.70 18.60
C LEU A 305 -2.31 11.14 19.77
N ALA A 306 -1.04 11.44 19.52
CA ALA A 306 -0.14 12.01 20.52
C ALA A 306 -0.41 13.49 20.79
N ASN A 307 -1.22 14.16 19.95
CA ASN A 307 -1.63 15.54 20.22
C ASN A 307 -2.53 15.58 21.46
N LEU A 308 -2.09 16.31 22.49
CA LEU A 308 -2.81 16.42 23.77
C LEU A 308 -4.12 17.22 23.64
N GLU A 309 -4.31 17.93 22.54
CA GLU A 309 -5.59 18.59 22.20
C GLU A 309 -6.63 17.63 21.61
N HIS A 310 -6.32 16.34 21.47
CA HIS A 310 -7.30 15.35 21.03
C HIS A 310 -8.52 15.35 21.98
N PRO A 311 -9.77 15.39 21.47
CA PRO A 311 -10.97 15.58 22.30
C PRO A 311 -11.06 14.62 23.49
N LEU A 312 -10.77 13.34 23.26
CA LEU A 312 -10.78 12.31 24.32
C LEU A 312 -9.71 12.55 25.41
N LEU A 313 -8.53 13.06 25.05
CA LEU A 313 -7.49 13.42 26.03
C LEU A 313 -7.87 14.72 26.76
N GLY A 314 -8.48 15.67 26.07
CA GLY A 314 -9.06 16.88 26.66
C GLY A 314 -10.15 16.55 27.70
N ASP A 315 -11.07 15.64 27.36
CA ASP A 315 -12.09 15.15 28.30
C ASP A 315 -11.47 14.47 29.51
N MET A 316 -10.42 13.66 29.31
CA MET A 316 -9.69 13.03 30.41
C MET A 316 -8.99 14.06 31.29
N MET A 317 -8.38 15.09 30.70
CA MET A 317 -7.73 16.17 31.45
C MET A 317 -8.73 16.94 32.32
N LEU A 318 -9.96 17.16 31.83
CA LEU A 318 -11.00 17.91 32.56
C LEU A 318 -11.71 17.07 33.62
N ASN A 319 -12.09 15.83 33.29
CA ASN A 319 -12.97 15.00 34.13
C ASN A 319 -12.21 13.99 35.00
N ALA A 320 -10.98 13.62 34.61
CA ALA A 320 -10.12 12.66 35.32
C ALA A 320 -8.65 13.13 35.33
N PRO A 321 -8.35 14.31 35.91
CA PRO A 321 -7.04 14.96 35.81
C PRO A 321 -5.88 14.12 36.40
N GLY A 322 -6.17 13.33 37.44
CA GLY A 322 -5.20 12.42 38.03
C GLY A 322 -4.82 11.28 37.10
N THR A 323 -5.81 10.64 36.48
CA THR A 323 -5.61 9.62 35.45
C THR A 323 -4.89 10.19 34.23
N TYR A 324 -5.21 11.41 33.82
CA TYR A 324 -4.48 12.11 32.76
C TYR A 324 -3.00 12.26 33.12
N HIS A 325 -2.68 12.82 34.29
CA HIS A 325 -1.30 12.99 34.73
C HIS A 325 -0.55 11.65 34.84
N HIS A 326 -1.20 10.63 35.42
CA HIS A 326 -0.69 9.26 35.48
C HIS A 326 -0.31 8.75 34.09
N SER A 327 -1.21 8.87 33.12
CA SER A 327 -1.03 8.38 31.74
C SER A 327 0.14 9.07 31.02
N ILE A 328 0.34 10.38 31.24
CA ILE A 328 1.49 11.12 30.68
C ILE A 328 2.83 10.63 31.27
N VAL A 329 2.87 10.40 32.59
CA VAL A 329 4.07 9.88 33.26
C VAL A 329 4.39 8.45 32.81
N VAL A 330 3.38 7.57 32.77
CA VAL A 330 3.53 6.20 32.27
C VAL A 330 3.97 6.19 30.81
N GLY A 331 3.48 7.11 29.98
CA GLY A 331 3.92 7.25 28.60
C GLY A 331 5.39 7.61 28.47
N SER A 332 5.90 8.47 29.34
CA SER A 332 7.33 8.83 29.37
C SER A 332 8.21 7.64 29.77
N LEU A 333 7.81 6.89 30.81
CA LEU A 333 8.52 5.70 31.28
C LEU A 333 8.49 4.57 30.24
N SER A 334 7.30 4.30 29.67
CA SER A 334 7.09 3.24 28.69
C SER A 334 7.83 3.52 27.38
N LYS A 335 7.95 4.80 26.99
CA LYS A 335 8.77 5.21 25.85
C LYS A 335 10.24 4.88 26.10
N ALA A 336 10.80 5.34 27.22
CA ALA A 336 12.21 5.15 27.55
C ALA A 336 12.56 3.65 27.65
N ALA A 337 11.70 2.84 28.27
CA ALA A 337 11.87 1.40 28.32
C ALA A 337 11.85 0.75 26.92
N ALA A 338 10.91 1.17 26.05
CA ALA A 338 10.83 0.66 24.69
C ALA A 338 12.06 1.03 23.85
N GLU A 339 12.59 2.25 23.99
CA GLU A 339 13.81 2.69 23.31
C GLU A 339 15.01 1.84 23.75
N ALA A 340 15.15 1.57 25.06
CA ALA A 340 16.28 0.82 25.61
C ALA A 340 16.36 -0.63 25.10
N ILE A 341 15.22 -1.26 24.79
CA ILE A 341 15.17 -2.65 24.30
C ILE A 341 14.95 -2.76 22.78
N GLY A 342 14.91 -1.64 22.06
CA GLY A 342 14.64 -1.61 20.61
C GLY A 342 13.21 -2.01 20.23
N ALA A 343 12.25 -1.84 21.15
CA ALA A 343 10.82 -1.96 20.86
C ALA A 343 10.29 -0.69 20.16
N HIS A 344 8.97 -0.54 20.04
CA HIS A 344 8.35 0.56 19.31
C HIS A 344 7.98 1.75 20.23
N PRO A 345 8.83 2.79 20.35
CA PRO A 345 8.69 3.78 21.42
C PRO A 345 7.50 4.73 21.26
N LEU A 346 7.16 5.11 20.01
CA LEU A 346 6.02 5.97 19.75
C LEU A 346 4.69 5.27 20.13
N LEU A 347 4.54 4.01 19.73
CA LEU A 347 3.37 3.19 20.07
C LEU A 347 3.20 3.04 21.58
N THR A 348 4.27 2.72 22.32
CA THR A 348 4.16 2.55 23.79
C THR A 348 3.80 3.86 24.48
N ARG A 349 4.39 4.99 24.07
CA ARG A 349 4.04 6.31 24.61
C ARG A 349 2.56 6.64 24.39
N VAL A 350 2.11 6.53 23.14
CA VAL A 350 0.72 6.90 22.79
C VAL A 350 -0.26 5.93 23.41
N ALA A 351 0.04 4.63 23.44
CA ALA A 351 -0.81 3.66 24.11
C ALA A 351 -0.98 3.96 25.60
N ALA A 352 0.08 4.40 26.29
CA ALA A 352 -0.03 4.83 27.68
C ALA A 352 -0.94 6.05 27.86
N TYR A 353 -0.99 6.99 26.91
CA TYR A 353 -1.91 8.13 27.00
C TYR A 353 -3.38 7.70 27.02
N TYR A 354 -3.70 6.59 26.34
CA TYR A 354 -5.08 6.11 26.21
C TYR A 354 -5.39 4.88 27.05
N HIS A 355 -4.43 4.25 27.74
CA HIS A 355 -4.63 2.93 28.35
C HIS A 355 -5.76 2.91 29.40
N ASP A 356 -5.92 4.03 30.10
CA ASP A 356 -6.81 4.20 31.24
C ASP A 356 -8.07 5.04 30.91
N ILE A 357 -8.34 5.35 29.64
CA ILE A 357 -9.46 6.23 29.26
C ILE A 357 -10.83 5.74 29.74
N GLY A 358 -10.99 4.43 30.00
CA GLY A 358 -12.24 3.91 30.56
C GLY A 358 -12.58 4.51 31.93
N LYS A 359 -11.58 4.94 32.70
CA LYS A 359 -11.78 5.60 34.00
C LYS A 359 -12.62 6.88 33.89
N LEU A 360 -12.72 7.49 32.70
CA LEU A 360 -13.63 8.61 32.40
C LEU A 360 -15.08 8.32 32.74
N LYS A 361 -15.52 7.05 32.68
CA LYS A 361 -16.92 6.69 32.95
C LYS A 361 -17.29 6.91 34.41
N MET A 362 -16.35 6.66 35.31
CA MET A 362 -16.54 6.69 36.76
C MET A 362 -15.30 7.24 37.50
N PRO A 363 -14.88 8.50 37.25
CA PRO A 363 -13.55 8.97 37.68
C PRO A 363 -13.32 8.93 39.20
N HIS A 364 -14.35 9.23 39.99
CA HIS A 364 -14.31 9.35 41.46
C HIS A 364 -14.02 8.03 42.20
N TYR A 365 -14.16 6.89 41.53
CA TYR A 365 -13.78 5.58 42.07
C TYR A 365 -12.28 5.30 41.97
N TYR A 366 -11.52 6.10 41.20
CA TYR A 366 -10.08 5.93 41.04
C TYR A 366 -9.34 6.91 41.95
N ILE A 367 -8.42 6.38 42.76
CA ILE A 367 -7.76 7.11 43.85
C ILE A 367 -7.03 8.36 43.35
N GLU A 368 -6.45 8.31 42.15
CA GLU A 368 -5.71 9.42 41.56
C GLU A 368 -6.59 10.63 41.22
N ASN A 369 -7.89 10.44 41.03
CA ASN A 369 -8.83 11.52 40.67
C ASN A 369 -9.59 12.09 41.87
N ARG A 370 -9.33 11.61 43.09
CA ARG A 370 -10.03 12.07 44.27
C ARG A 370 -9.56 13.46 44.68
N THR A 371 -10.52 14.36 44.87
CA THR A 371 -10.30 15.75 45.32
C THR A 371 -10.66 15.98 46.79
N GLY A 372 -11.22 14.97 47.48
CA GLY A 372 -11.64 15.04 48.88
C GLY A 372 -11.25 13.80 49.70
N SER A 373 -11.60 13.79 50.99
CA SER A 373 -11.25 12.72 51.94
C SER A 373 -12.24 11.56 52.02
N GLU A 374 -13.40 11.66 51.36
CA GLU A 374 -14.39 10.59 51.35
C GLU A 374 -14.01 9.46 50.40
N ASP A 375 -14.05 8.24 50.92
CA ASP A 375 -13.76 7.04 50.14
C ASP A 375 -15.02 6.59 49.39
N ALA A 376 -15.03 6.78 48.06
CA ALA A 376 -16.10 6.30 47.17
C ALA A 376 -16.37 4.79 47.28
N HIS A 377 -15.44 3.99 47.82
CA HIS A 377 -15.63 2.56 48.04
C HIS A 377 -16.16 2.21 49.44
N ALA A 378 -16.25 3.16 50.38
CA ALA A 378 -16.61 2.88 51.78
C ALA A 378 -18.02 2.28 51.95
N GLY A 379 -18.96 2.62 51.06
CA GLY A 379 -20.33 2.13 51.08
C GLY A 379 -20.60 0.90 50.21
N ILE A 380 -19.56 0.28 49.63
CA ILE A 380 -19.69 -0.73 48.58
C ILE A 380 -18.96 -2.01 48.96
N THR A 381 -19.55 -3.16 48.61
CA THR A 381 -18.91 -4.47 48.87
C THR A 381 -17.58 -4.61 48.10
N PRO A 382 -16.59 -5.34 48.64
CA PRO A 382 -15.31 -5.55 47.95
C PRO A 382 -15.48 -6.12 46.53
N ASN A 383 -16.45 -7.02 46.34
CA ASN A 383 -16.73 -7.60 45.03
C ASN A 383 -17.23 -6.54 44.03
N MET A 384 -18.14 -5.67 44.46
CA MET A 384 -18.65 -4.59 43.60
C MET A 384 -17.57 -3.54 43.31
N SER A 385 -16.73 -3.20 44.29
CA SER A 385 -15.56 -2.34 44.08
C SER A 385 -14.58 -2.93 43.08
N ALA A 386 -14.28 -4.23 43.16
CA ALA A 386 -13.46 -4.93 42.18
C ALA A 386 -14.08 -4.88 40.78
N LEU A 387 -15.39 -5.09 40.65
CA LEU A 387 -16.10 -5.00 39.37
C LEU A 387 -16.03 -3.60 38.74
N ILE A 388 -16.20 -2.55 39.54
CA ILE A 388 -16.06 -1.15 39.09
C ILE A 388 -14.64 -0.91 38.58
N ILE A 389 -13.62 -1.32 39.35
CA ILE A 389 -12.23 -1.15 38.94
C ILE A 389 -11.93 -1.98 37.69
N MET A 390 -12.44 -3.20 37.55
CA MET A 390 -12.19 -4.02 36.35
C MET A 390 -12.95 -3.50 35.11
N SER A 391 -14.04 -2.75 35.27
CA SER A 391 -14.87 -2.32 34.14
C SER A 391 -14.21 -1.27 33.26
N HIS A 392 -13.23 -0.49 33.75
CA HIS A 392 -12.55 0.52 32.92
C HIS A 392 -11.87 -0.09 31.69
N VAL A 393 -11.43 -1.34 31.75
CA VAL A 393 -10.83 -2.00 30.57
C VAL A 393 -11.87 -2.13 29.46
N LYS A 394 -13.08 -2.60 29.81
CA LYS A 394 -14.19 -2.76 28.86
C LYS A 394 -14.66 -1.40 28.36
N GLU A 395 -14.86 -0.44 29.26
CA GLU A 395 -15.29 0.93 28.92
C GLU A 395 -14.25 1.64 28.04
N GLY A 396 -12.96 1.43 28.32
CA GLY A 396 -11.87 1.97 27.51
C GLY A 396 -11.85 1.37 26.11
N VAL A 397 -12.12 0.08 25.95
CA VAL A 397 -12.27 -0.57 24.63
C VAL A 397 -13.47 0.00 23.86
N GLU A 398 -14.57 0.32 24.54
CA GLU A 398 -15.75 0.95 23.93
C GLU A 398 -15.41 2.37 23.43
N LEU A 399 -14.79 3.20 24.28
CA LEU A 399 -14.31 4.53 23.91
C LEU A 399 -13.27 4.50 22.78
N ALA A 400 -12.34 3.54 22.81
CA ALA A 400 -11.33 3.40 21.76
C ALA A 400 -11.93 3.13 20.38
N LYS A 401 -13.04 2.37 20.33
CA LYS A 401 -13.78 2.11 19.09
C LYS A 401 -14.58 3.32 18.66
N GLU A 402 -15.24 4.00 19.59
CA GLU A 402 -16.01 5.22 19.32
C GLU A 402 -15.13 6.31 18.70
N TYR A 403 -13.96 6.56 19.28
CA TYR A 403 -12.98 7.53 18.81
C TYR A 403 -12.03 7.00 17.72
N ARG A 404 -12.24 5.76 17.23
CA ARG A 404 -11.45 5.13 16.15
C ARG A 404 -9.92 5.18 16.39
N LEU A 405 -9.48 4.97 17.63
CA LEU A 405 -8.05 4.96 18.01
C LEU A 405 -7.25 3.89 17.25
N GLY A 406 -7.94 2.86 16.77
CA GLY A 406 -7.40 1.78 15.95
C GLY A 406 -7.05 0.55 16.79
N ARG A 407 -6.92 -0.58 16.10
CA ARG A 407 -6.81 -1.89 16.75
C ARG A 407 -5.63 -2.03 17.71
N ARG A 408 -4.43 -1.55 17.35
CA ARG A 408 -3.24 -1.72 18.22
C ARG A 408 -3.41 -1.03 19.57
N LEU A 409 -3.98 0.17 19.61
CA LEU A 409 -4.26 0.88 20.86
C LEU A 409 -5.38 0.20 21.63
N THR A 410 -6.44 -0.21 20.94
CA THR A 410 -7.57 -0.95 21.55
C THR A 410 -7.10 -2.25 22.22
N ASP A 411 -6.21 -2.99 21.56
CA ASP A 411 -5.64 -4.23 22.10
C ASP A 411 -4.80 -3.96 23.37
N ILE A 412 -4.01 -2.88 23.39
CA ILE A 412 -3.23 -2.49 24.58
C ILE A 412 -4.16 -2.05 25.73
N ILE A 413 -5.18 -1.25 25.44
CA ILE A 413 -6.20 -0.87 26.43
C ILE A 413 -6.84 -2.13 27.02
N GLN A 414 -7.16 -3.14 26.20
CA GLN A 414 -7.73 -4.40 26.67
C GLN A 414 -6.77 -5.22 27.54
N GLN A 415 -5.46 -5.15 27.28
CA GLN A 415 -4.47 -6.09 27.79
C GLN A 415 -3.55 -5.53 28.88
N HIS A 416 -3.57 -4.23 29.16
CA HIS A 416 -2.55 -3.59 30.02
C HIS A 416 -2.53 -4.13 31.46
N HIS A 417 -3.64 -4.66 31.97
CA HIS A 417 -3.70 -5.38 33.25
C HIS A 417 -3.53 -6.90 33.14
N GLY A 418 -3.53 -7.47 31.93
CA GLY A 418 -3.45 -8.90 31.66
C GLY A 418 -4.54 -9.69 32.40
N THR A 419 -4.11 -10.68 33.19
CA THR A 419 -4.96 -11.47 34.08
C THR A 419 -4.58 -11.26 35.55
N SER A 420 -4.09 -10.05 35.89
CA SER A 420 -3.67 -9.73 37.25
C SER A 420 -4.84 -9.76 38.24
N LEU A 421 -4.55 -10.17 39.48
CA LEU A 421 -5.53 -10.20 40.56
C LEU A 421 -5.70 -8.79 41.16
N THR A 422 -6.94 -8.34 41.31
CA THR A 422 -7.29 -7.13 42.08
C THR A 422 -7.12 -7.37 43.58
N SER A 423 -5.85 -7.48 44.01
CA SER A 423 -5.45 -8.04 45.30
C SER A 423 -6.05 -7.33 46.51
N PHE A 424 -6.13 -5.99 46.48
CA PHE A 424 -6.67 -5.20 47.58
C PHE A 424 -8.12 -5.58 47.90
N PHE A 425 -9.00 -5.66 46.91
CA PHE A 425 -10.40 -6.05 47.15
C PHE A 425 -10.57 -7.56 47.36
N TYR A 426 -9.70 -8.36 46.75
CA TYR A 426 -9.68 -9.81 46.96
C TYR A 426 -9.40 -10.19 48.41
N SER A 427 -8.50 -9.48 49.11
CA SER A 427 -8.18 -9.78 50.51
C SER A 427 -9.31 -9.54 51.51
N PHE A 428 -10.33 -8.75 51.14
CA PHE A 428 -11.53 -8.54 51.95
C PHE A 428 -12.65 -9.54 51.65
N LEU A 429 -12.47 -10.44 50.68
CA LEU A 429 -13.43 -11.52 50.47
C LEU A 429 -13.30 -12.54 51.60
N PRO A 430 -14.42 -12.98 52.21
CA PRO A 430 -14.38 -14.02 53.22
C PRO A 430 -13.80 -15.30 52.60
N LEU A 431 -12.84 -15.93 53.27
CA LEU A 431 -12.36 -17.26 52.92
C LEU A 431 -13.58 -18.19 52.93
N GLN A 432 -13.93 -18.77 51.77
CA GLN A 432 -14.93 -19.83 51.76
C GLN A 432 -14.35 -21.01 52.56
N PRO A 433 -15.04 -21.51 53.60
CA PRO A 433 -14.59 -22.71 54.28
C PRO A 433 -14.70 -23.88 53.30
N GLY A 434 -13.57 -24.35 52.76
CA GLY A 434 -13.48 -25.63 52.04
C GLY A 434 -13.08 -25.62 50.56
N SER A 435 -12.38 -24.60 50.04
CA SER A 435 -11.73 -24.68 48.71
C SER A 435 -10.24 -24.97 48.79
#